data_AF-A0A258RU60-F1
#
_entry.id   AF-A0A258RU60-F1
#
_cell.length_a   1.000
_cell.length_b   1.000
_cell.length_c   1.000
_cell.angle_alpha   90.00
_cell.angle_beta   90.00
_cell.angle_gamma   90.00
#
_symmetry.space_group_name_H-M   'P 1'
#
loop_
_entity.id
_entity.type
_entity.pdbx_description
1 polymer ?
#
loop_
_entity_poly.entity_id
_entity_poly.type
_entity_poly.pdbx_seq_one_letter_code
_entity_poly.pdbx_strand_id
1 'polypeptide(L)' 'MGSSDVSSWDALHEIGHKDPDGNVTSGAIRIDNSHGNLIHANGIRVSVHNVDDWRIIANGNEGMILPRGSSQKVRDFATD' A
#
# COMPACT_ATOMS: atom_id res chain seq x y z
N MET A 1 -8.33 19.76 -10.62
CA MET A 1 -8.59 18.41 -11.18
C MET A 1 -7.41 17.54 -10.78
N GLY A 2 -7.61 16.53 -9.94
CA GLY A 2 -6.52 15.73 -9.39
C GLY A 2 -7.03 14.78 -8.31
N SER A 3 -8.04 14.00 -8.67
CA SER A 3 -8.61 12.91 -7.89
C SER A 3 -8.35 11.65 -8.70
N SER A 4 -7.16 11.06 -8.58
CA SER A 4 -6.91 9.81 -9.31
C SER A 4 -6.12 8.80 -8.50
N ASP A 5 -5.04 9.15 -7.79
CA ASP A 5 -4.14 8.10 -7.31
C ASP A 5 -4.68 7.34 -6.10
N VAL A 6 -5.35 8.00 -5.14
CA VAL A 6 -5.85 7.26 -3.95
C VAL A 6 -7.18 6.58 -4.19
N SER A 7 -8.04 7.15 -5.04
CA SER A 7 -9.15 6.39 -5.61
C SER A 7 -8.65 5.21 -6.43
N SER A 8 -7.48 5.31 -7.07
CA SER A 8 -6.85 4.23 -7.82
C SER A 8 -6.27 3.16 -6.90
N TRP A 9 -5.58 3.53 -5.80
CA TRP A 9 -5.03 2.54 -4.85
C TRP A 9 -6.12 1.80 -4.07
N ASP A 10 -7.18 2.49 -3.65
CA ASP A 10 -8.32 1.81 -3.05
C ASP A 10 -9.05 0.93 -4.08
N ALA A 11 -9.19 1.38 -5.34
CA ALA A 11 -9.70 0.51 -6.40
C ALA A 11 -8.79 -0.70 -6.66
N LEU A 12 -7.46 -0.54 -6.61
CA LEU A 12 -6.48 -1.61 -6.74
C LEU A 12 -6.58 -2.61 -5.59
N HIS A 13 -6.83 -2.14 -4.37
CA HIS A 13 -7.13 -3.00 -3.22
C HIS A 13 -8.46 -3.76 -3.41
N GLU A 14 -9.48 -3.10 -3.96
CA GLU A 14 -10.78 -3.75 -4.19
C GLU A 14 -10.77 -4.80 -5.30
N ILE A 15 -10.04 -4.58 -6.39
CA ILE A 15 -9.91 -5.54 -7.51
C ILE A 15 -8.79 -6.56 -7.30
N GLY A 16 -7.91 -6.32 -6.33
CA GLY A 16 -6.75 -7.17 -6.05
C GLY A 16 -7.15 -8.52 -5.45
N HIS A 17 -6.27 -9.51 -5.61
CA HIS A 17 -6.41 -10.78 -4.91
C HIS A 17 -6.13 -10.57 -3.41
N LYS A 18 -7.17 -10.69 -2.60
CA LYS A 18 -7.12 -10.56 -1.15
C LYS A 18 -6.77 -11.91 -0.52
N ASP A 19 -5.84 -11.91 0.41
CA ASP A 19 -5.61 -13.05 1.31
C ASP A 19 -6.75 -13.19 2.34
N PRO A 20 -6.76 -14.24 3.19
CA PRO A 20 -7.79 -14.43 4.21
C PRO A 20 -7.95 -13.26 5.20
N ASP A 21 -6.88 -12.48 5.41
CA ASP A 21 -6.84 -11.33 6.31
C ASP A 21 -7.17 -10.00 5.59
N GLY A 22 -7.56 -10.08 4.31
CA GLY A 22 -7.94 -8.93 3.49
C GLY A 22 -6.77 -8.11 2.96
N ASN A 23 -5.54 -8.63 3.05
CA ASN A 23 -4.38 -7.96 2.47
C ASN A 23 -4.29 -8.24 0.97
N VAL A 24 -3.91 -7.22 0.21
CA VAL A 24 -3.52 -7.33 -1.19
C VAL A 24 -2.01 -7.09 -1.27
N THR A 25 -1.28 -8.10 -1.72
CA THR A 25 0.18 -8.08 -1.71
C THR A 25 0.77 -8.32 -3.10
N SER A 26 1.87 -7.65 -3.42
CA SER A 26 2.66 -7.92 -4.62
C SER A 26 4.16 -7.78 -4.35
N GLY A 27 4.92 -8.84 -4.62
CA GLY A 27 6.37 -8.87 -4.45
C GLY A 27 6.89 -9.55 -3.17
N ALA A 28 8.07 -9.16 -2.72
CA ALA A 28 8.76 -9.80 -1.59
C ALA A 28 8.22 -9.29 -0.23
N ILE A 29 7.15 -9.91 0.26
CA ILE A 29 6.41 -9.43 1.44
C ILE A 29 6.37 -10.49 2.56
N ARG A 30 6.48 -10.06 3.82
CA ARG A 30 6.18 -10.86 5.02
C ARG A 30 5.11 -10.15 5.85
N ILE A 31 4.09 -10.88 6.24
CA ILE A 31 2.96 -10.38 7.03
C ILE A 31 2.85 -11.23 8.29
N ASP A 32 2.67 -10.56 9.42
CA ASP A 32 2.37 -11.18 10.71
C ASP A 32 1.31 -10.34 11.46
N ASN A 33 0.20 -10.95 11.86
CA ASN A 33 -0.91 -10.28 12.55
C ASN A 33 -1.30 -8.90 11.94
N SER A 34 -1.64 -8.87 10.65
CA SER A 34 -1.82 -7.64 9.87
C SER A 34 -2.95 -7.84 8.86
N HIS A 35 -3.86 -6.87 8.74
CA HIS A 35 -5.13 -7.03 8.03
C HIS A 35 -5.48 -5.84 7.13
N GLY A 36 -6.20 -6.09 6.04
CA GLY A 36 -6.75 -5.03 5.18
C GLY A 36 -5.72 -4.16 4.43
N ASN A 37 -4.45 -4.56 4.40
CA ASN A 37 -3.38 -3.74 3.82
C ASN A 37 -3.31 -3.86 2.30
N LEU A 38 -2.78 -2.82 1.63
CA LEU A 38 -2.27 -2.91 0.27
C LEU A 38 -0.76 -2.77 0.33
N ILE A 39 -0.03 -3.82 -0.03
CA ILE A 39 1.43 -3.83 0.03
C ILE A 39 1.99 -4.16 -1.34
N HIS A 40 2.76 -3.24 -1.90
CA HIS A 40 3.50 -3.44 -3.14
C HIS A 40 5.00 -3.28 -2.86
N ALA A 41 5.79 -4.28 -3.21
CA ALA A 41 7.22 -4.33 -2.96
C ALA A 41 7.97 -4.73 -4.23
N ASN A 42 8.74 -3.81 -4.80
CA ASN A 42 9.59 -4.04 -5.97
C ASN A 42 11.04 -3.68 -5.64
N GLY A 43 11.99 -4.58 -5.92
CA GLY A 43 13.42 -4.37 -5.63
C GLY A 43 13.80 -4.33 -4.15
N ILE A 44 12.84 -4.44 -3.22
CA ILE A 44 13.04 -4.46 -1.77
C ILE A 44 12.09 -5.45 -1.11
N ARG A 45 12.47 -5.99 0.05
CA ARG A 45 11.60 -6.80 0.90
C ARG A 45 10.88 -5.93 1.92
N VAL A 46 9.56 -6.07 2.04
CA VAL A 46 8.73 -5.41 3.06
C VAL A 46 8.30 -6.45 4.10
N SER A 47 8.37 -6.10 5.39
CA SER A 47 7.87 -6.93 6.49
C SER A 47 6.99 -6.07 7.40
N VAL A 48 5.80 -6.56 7.73
CA VAL A 48 4.81 -5.84 8.55
C VAL A 48 4.33 -6.70 9.71
N HIS A 49 4.10 -6.07 10.86
CA HIS A 49 3.57 -6.67 12.07
C HIS A 49 2.62 -5.72 12.79
N ASN A 50 1.40 -6.14 13.13
CA ASN A 50 0.36 -5.31 13.76
C ASN A 50 0.03 -4.02 12.99
N VAL A 51 0.02 -4.11 11.66
CA VAL A 51 -0.34 -3.02 10.75
C VAL A 51 -1.66 -3.34 10.09
N ASP A 52 -2.66 -2.47 10.24
CA ASP A 52 -4.00 -2.68 9.69
C ASP A 52 -4.49 -1.46 8.89
N ASP A 53 -5.10 -1.70 7.74
CA ASP A 53 -5.66 -0.67 6.85
C ASP A 53 -4.62 0.36 6.33
N TRP A 54 -3.39 -0.09 6.07
CA TRP A 54 -2.35 0.76 5.45
C TRP A 54 -2.16 0.50 3.96
N ARG A 55 -1.60 1.49 3.28
CA ARG A 55 -1.05 1.39 1.92
C ARG A 55 0.47 1.55 2.01
N ILE A 56 1.19 0.51 1.63
CA ILE A 56 2.65 0.41 1.71
C ILE A 56 3.17 0.12 0.31
N ILE A 57 3.77 1.11 -0.33
CA ILE A 57 4.32 1.00 -1.67
C ILE A 57 5.82 1.21 -1.55
N ALA A 58 6.63 0.19 -1.84
CA ALA A 58 8.07 0.25 -1.77
C ALA A 58 8.66 -0.17 -3.12
N ASN A 59 9.41 0.72 -3.76
CA ASN A 59 10.00 0.51 -5.07
C ASN A 59 11.45 0.98 -5.08
N GLY A 60 12.39 0.05 -4.91
CA GLY A 60 13.83 0.27 -5.04
C GLY A 60 14.40 1.32 -4.06
N ASN A 61 14.34 2.59 -4.45
CA ASN A 61 14.87 3.74 -3.72
C ASN A 61 13.81 4.56 -2.98
N GLU A 62 12.52 4.35 -3.26
CA GLU A 62 11.42 5.12 -2.67
C GLU A 62 10.43 4.20 -1.95
N GLY A 63 9.97 4.65 -0.78
CA GLY A 63 8.97 3.96 0.02
C GLY A 63 7.91 4.95 0.48
N MET A 64 6.66 4.69 0.12
CA MET A 64 5.50 5.45 0.56
C MET A 64 4.63 4.60 1.48
N ILE A 65 4.36 5.12 2.67
CA ILE A 65 3.56 4.46 3.70
C ILE A 65 2.50 5.44 4.18
N LEU A 66 1.23 5.11 4.01
CA LEU A 66 0.13 5.97 4.44
C LEU A 66 -1.06 5.14 4.96
N PRO A 67 -1.83 5.67 5.92
CA PRO A 67 -3.07 5.03 6.31
C PRO A 67 -4.11 5.23 5.21
N ARG A 68 -5.06 4.30 5.12
CA ARG A 68 -6.20 4.41 4.20
C ARG A 68 -6.91 5.76 4.37
N GLY A 69 -7.30 6.37 3.25
CA GLY A 69 -7.99 7.67 3.25
C GLY A 69 -7.07 8.91 3.37
N SER A 70 -5.75 8.78 3.52
CA SER A 70 -4.81 9.92 3.53
C SER A 70 -4.49 10.47 2.14
N SER A 71 -5.49 10.50 1.26
CA SER A 71 -5.35 10.71 -0.18
C SER A 71 -4.69 12.01 -0.59
N GLN A 72 -4.87 13.03 0.23
CA GLN A 72 -4.51 14.39 -0.10
C GLN A 72 -3.02 14.68 0.10
N LYS A 73 -2.32 13.89 0.93
CA LYS A 73 -0.90 14.07 1.23
C LYS A 73 0.05 13.36 0.26
N VAL A 74 -0.44 12.40 -0.53
CA VAL A 74 0.40 11.65 -1.50
C VAL A 74 1.06 12.58 -2.52
N ARG A 75 0.36 13.64 -2.93
CA ARG A 75 0.87 14.65 -3.88
C ARG A 75 2.08 15.41 -3.35
N ASP A 76 2.17 15.58 -2.03
CA ASP A 76 3.29 16.28 -1.40
C ASP A 76 4.58 15.45 -1.48
N PHE A 77 4.45 14.12 -1.63
CA PHE A 77 5.59 13.20 -1.74
C PHE A 77 5.94 12.85 -3.20
N ALA A 78 4.97 12.79 -4.11
CA ALA A 78 5.19 12.42 -5.51
C ALA A 78 5.82 13.53 -6.40
N THR A 79 6.19 14.68 -5.82
CA THR A 79 6.69 15.85 -6.56
C THR A 79 8.20 16.06 -6.44
N ASP A 80 8.95 15.10 -5.88
CA ASP A 80 10.42 15.15 -5.80
C ASP A 80 11.10 14.37 -6.95
#